data_AF-A0A444IS57-F1
#
_entry.id   AF-A0A444IS57-F1
#
_cell.length_a   1.000
_cell.length_b   1.000
_cell.length_c   1.000
_cell.angle_alpha   90.00
_cell.angle_beta   90.00
_cell.angle_gamma   90.00
#
_symmetry.space_group_name_H-M   'P 1'
#
loop_
_entity.id
_entity.type
_entity.pdbx_description
1 polymer ?
#
loop_
_entity_poly.entity_id
_entity_poly.type
_entity_poly.pdbx_seq_one_letter_code
_entity_poly.pdbx_strand_id
1 'polypeptide(L)'
;MHYRNHLSPPQFPASWAVDWGEDSYGLWMSFALKQSRQLFRWIKPGTFLMGAANDEKGQRSWLGRETQHKVTLSQGFWLADTTLTQQMWHA
;
A
#
# COMPACT_ATOMS: atom_id res chain seq x y z
N MET A 1 -7.70 0.84 26.87
CA MET A 1 -7.25 -0.55 26.64
C MET A 1 -7.46 -0.87 25.17
N HIS A 2 -6.40 -0.85 24.35
CA HIS A 2 -6.53 -1.02 22.90
C HIS A 2 -6.47 -2.51 22.55
N TYR A 3 -7.61 -3.09 22.21
CA TYR A 3 -7.65 -4.34 21.46
C TYR A 3 -7.05 -4.06 20.07
N ARG A 4 -5.74 -4.29 19.91
CA ARG A 4 -5.09 -4.23 18.60
C ARG A 4 -5.52 -5.45 17.80
N ASN A 5 -6.58 -5.30 17.00
CA ASN A 5 -7.00 -6.28 16.01
C ASN A 5 -5.86 -6.44 14.99
N HIS A 6 -5.62 -7.67 14.49
CA HIS A 6 -4.58 -7.96 13.50
C HIS A 6 -4.72 -7.15 12.19
N LEU A 7 -5.87 -6.51 11.98
CA LEU A 7 -6.17 -5.64 10.85
C LEU A 7 -5.52 -4.26 10.97
N SER A 8 -5.14 -3.85 12.17
CA SER A 8 -4.53 -2.55 12.45
C SER A 8 -3.00 -2.65 12.39
N PRO A 9 -2.30 -1.56 12.02
CA PRO A 9 -0.84 -1.53 12.10
C PRO A 9 -0.35 -1.79 13.53
N PRO A 10 0.78 -2.49 13.71
CA PRO A 10 1.32 -2.81 15.03
C PRO A 10 1.73 -1.54 15.80
N GLN A 11 2.09 -0.48 15.09
CA GLN A 11 2.38 0.84 15.61
C GLN A 11 1.73 1.91 14.72
N PHE A 12 0.99 2.83 15.34
CA PHE A 12 0.43 4.00 14.67
C PHE A 12 0.20 5.15 15.68
N PRO A 13 0.70 6.37 15.39
CA PRO A 13 1.62 6.68 14.30
C PRO A 13 3.00 6.05 14.53
N ALA A 14 3.77 5.88 13.45
CA ALA A 14 5.20 5.55 13.59
C ALA A 14 5.98 6.75 14.13
N SER A 15 7.11 6.52 14.79
CA SER A 15 7.93 7.59 15.38
C SER A 15 8.50 8.58 14.36
N TRP A 16 8.62 8.17 13.10
CA TRP A 16 9.09 9.01 12.00
C TRP A 16 7.98 9.83 11.33
N ALA A 17 6.71 9.58 11.68
CA ALA A 17 5.59 10.24 11.04
C ALA A 17 5.55 11.74 11.41
N VAL A 18 5.48 12.60 10.40
CA VAL A 18 5.32 14.05 10.58
C VAL A 18 3.85 14.46 10.65
N ASP A 19 2.96 13.66 10.05
CA ASP A 19 1.51 13.81 10.10
C ASP A 19 0.86 12.44 9.93
N TRP A 20 -0.36 12.26 10.46
CA TRP A 20 -1.12 11.02 10.35
C TRP A 20 -2.62 11.26 10.56
N GLY A 21 -3.42 10.32 10.10
CA GLY A 21 -4.86 10.38 10.28
C GLY A 21 -5.59 9.18 9.67
N GLU A 22 -6.91 9.33 9.57
CA GLU A 22 -7.79 8.39 8.90
C GLU A 22 -8.73 9.20 8.00
N ASP A 23 -8.90 8.77 6.75
CA ASP A 23 -9.87 9.34 5.81
C ASP A 23 -10.70 8.23 5.15
N SER A 24 -11.45 8.56 4.09
CA SER A 24 -12.27 7.59 3.35
C SER A 24 -11.50 6.42 2.74
N TYR A 25 -10.17 6.53 2.61
CA TYR A 25 -9.29 5.48 2.10
C TYR A 25 -8.57 4.71 3.24
N GLY A 26 -8.88 5.04 4.49
CA GLY A 26 -8.34 4.40 5.69
C GLY A 26 -7.18 5.15 6.33
N LEU A 27 -6.37 4.43 7.11
CA LEU A 27 -5.26 5.01 7.86
C LEU A 27 -4.16 5.49 6.92
N TRP A 28 -3.65 6.68 7.20
CA TRP A 28 -2.52 7.27 6.49
C TRP A 28 -1.53 7.89 7.46
N MET A 29 -0.27 7.94 7.04
CA MET A 29 0.74 8.79 7.66
C MET A 29 1.75 9.27 6.62
N SER A 30 2.47 10.34 6.90
CA SER A 30 3.51 10.84 6.01
C SER A 30 4.85 10.98 6.72
N PHE A 31 5.93 10.88 5.94
CA PHE A 31 7.23 11.39 6.34
C PHE A 31 7.65 12.57 5.47
N ALA A 32 8.55 13.38 6.00
CA ALA A 32 9.17 14.47 5.28
C ALA A 32 10.68 14.22 5.13
N LEU A 33 11.19 14.52 3.95
CA LEU A 33 12.63 14.56 3.65
C LEU A 33 12.93 15.89 2.96
N LYS A 34 13.70 16.75 3.64
CA LYS A 34 13.91 18.14 3.24
C LYS A 34 12.57 18.87 3.02
N GLN A 35 12.28 19.27 1.78
CA GLN A 35 11.05 19.96 1.37
C GLN A 35 10.03 19.01 0.75
N SER A 36 10.37 17.73 0.61
CA SER A 36 9.50 16.71 0.02
C SER A 36 8.71 15.98 1.09
N ARG A 37 7.47 15.62 0.76
CA ARG A 37 6.57 14.87 1.62
C ARG A 37 6.03 13.66 0.86
N GLN A 38 6.04 12.50 1.51
CA GLN A 38 5.45 11.27 0.98
C GLN A 38 4.42 10.73 1.96
N LEU A 39 3.20 10.54 1.46
CA LEU A 39 2.12 9.86 2.17
C LEU A 39 2.22 8.36 1.98
N PHE A 40 1.81 7.62 3.00
CA PHE A 40 1.68 6.17 3.04
C PHE A 40 0.27 5.81 3.48
N ARG A 41 -0.27 4.76 2.86
CA ARG A 41 -1.58 4.17 3.17
C ARG A 41 -1.41 2.80 3.79
N TRP A 42 -2.20 2.51 4.82
CA TRP A 42 -2.22 1.19 5.43
C TRP A 42 -3.02 0.23 4.56
N ILE A 43 -2.33 -0.74 3.97
CA ILE A 43 -2.95 -1.86 3.28
C ILE A 43 -3.18 -2.95 4.32
N LYS A 44 -4.45 -3.23 4.61
CA LYS A 44 -4.83 -4.28 5.58
C LYS A 44 -4.42 -5.65 5.05
N PRO A 45 -4.08 -6.61 5.94
CA PRO A 45 -3.92 -8.00 5.53
C PRO A 45 -5.23 -8.49 4.90
N GLY A 46 -5.12 -9.34 3.88
CA GLY A 46 -6.26 -9.75 3.09
C GLY A 46 -5.91 -10.71 1.98
N THR A 47 -6.96 -11.14 1.28
CA THR A 47 -6.86 -12.10 0.19
C THR A 47 -7.59 -11.55 -1.02
N PHE A 48 -6.96 -11.63 -2.19
CA PHE A 48 -7.50 -11.12 -3.45
C PHE A 48 -7.06 -12.01 -4.61
N LEU A 49 -7.69 -11.82 -5.77
CA LEU A 49 -7.25 -12.43 -7.02
C LEU A 49 -6.26 -11.48 -7.72
N MET A 50 -5.06 -11.98 -7.99
CA MET A 50 -4.02 -11.27 -8.73
C MET A 50 -3.87 -11.90 -10.12
N GLY A 51 -3.56 -11.07 -11.11
CA GLY A 51 -3.44 -11.49 -12.51
C GLY A 51 -4.69 -11.16 -13.31
N ALA A 52 -4.58 -11.34 -14.62
CA ALA A 52 -5.63 -11.08 -15.59
C ALA A 52 -6.45 -12.35 -15.84
N ALA A 53 -7.77 -12.18 -16.01
CA ALA A 53 -8.63 -13.28 -16.40
C ALA A 53 -8.33 -13.69 -17.86
N ASN A 54 -8.55 -14.96 -18.19
CA ASN A 54 -8.20 -15.51 -19.51
C ASN A 54 -9.09 -14.95 -20.65
N ASP A 55 -10.18 -14.27 -20.32
CA ASP A 55 -11.19 -13.73 -21.22
C ASP A 55 -11.10 -12.19 -21.40
N GLU A 56 -10.07 -11.55 -20.83
CA GLU A 56 -9.84 -10.12 -21.02
C GLU A 56 -9.45 -9.80 -22.47
N LYS A 57 -10.36 -9.16 -23.22
CA LYS A 57 -10.14 -8.71 -24.59
C LYS A 57 -8.96 -7.74 -24.64
N GLY A 58 -7.85 -8.16 -25.25
CA GLY A 58 -6.66 -7.32 -25.40
C GLY A 58 -5.37 -7.94 -24.86
N GLN A 59 -5.43 -9.15 -24.29
CA GLN A 59 -4.27 -9.99 -23.93
C GLN A 59 -3.48 -10.43 -25.17
N ARG A 60 -2.86 -9.46 -25.87
CA ARG A 60 -1.79 -9.73 -26.80
C ARG A 60 -0.50 -9.89 -25.97
N SER A 61 0.06 -11.10 -26.04
CA SER A 61 1.50 -11.42 -25.94
C SER A 61 2.21 -11.74 -24.62
N TRP A 62 1.56 -11.93 -23.46
CA TRP A 62 2.23 -12.51 -22.26
C TRP A 62 1.43 -13.64 -21.60
N LEU A 63 0.80 -14.49 -22.41
CA LEU A 63 0.10 -15.71 -21.98
C LEU A 63 1.02 -16.57 -21.08
N GLY A 64 0.75 -16.56 -19.77
CA GLY A 64 1.38 -17.42 -18.77
C GLY A 64 2.02 -16.72 -17.56
N ARG A 65 2.31 -15.41 -17.61
CA ARG A 65 2.91 -14.68 -16.46
C ARG A 65 1.90 -13.96 -15.57
N GLU A 66 0.72 -13.67 -16.10
CA GLU A 66 -0.33 -12.95 -15.40
C GLU A 66 -1.55 -13.83 -15.12
N THR A 67 -1.38 -15.16 -15.12
CA THR A 67 -2.48 -16.10 -14.85
C THR A 67 -3.13 -15.78 -13.52
N GLN A 68 -4.46 -15.60 -13.52
CA GLN A 68 -5.20 -15.27 -12.31
C GLN A 68 -5.03 -16.35 -11.24
N HIS A 69 -4.66 -15.94 -10.02
CA HIS A 69 -4.53 -16.82 -8.87
C HIS A 69 -4.81 -16.07 -7.56
N LYS A 70 -5.15 -16.82 -6.50
CA LYS A 70 -5.47 -16.27 -5.18
C LYS A 70 -4.18 -15.96 -4.43
N VAL A 71 -4.02 -14.70 -4.02
CA VAL A 71 -2.90 -14.21 -3.21
C VAL A 71 -3.40 -13.81 -1.83
N THR A 72 -2.69 -14.25 -0.79
CA THR A 72 -2.94 -13.83 0.60
C THR A 72 -1.76 -13.07 1.14
N LEU A 73 -2.01 -11.82 1.54
CA LEU A 73 -1.09 -11.00 2.31
C LEU A 73 -1.46 -11.16 3.78
N SER A 74 -0.70 -11.99 4.51
CA SER A 74 -0.99 -12.35 5.91
C SER A 74 -0.74 -11.20 6.89
N GLN A 75 0.03 -10.21 6.48
CA GLN A 75 0.35 -9.01 7.24
C GLN A 75 0.01 -7.77 6.43
N GLY A 76 -0.51 -6.76 7.11
CA GLY A 76 -0.68 -5.45 6.49
C GLY A 76 0.66 -4.72 6.35
N PHE A 77 0.71 -3.75 5.46
CA PHE A 77 1.89 -2.94 5.22
C PHE A 77 1.53 -1.52 4.80
N TRP A 78 2.51 -0.63 4.91
CA TRP A 78 2.39 0.75 4.44
C TRP A 78 2.85 0.85 2.98
N LEU A 79 2.00 1.37 2.10
CA LEU A 79 2.31 1.60 0.70
C LEU A 79 2.32 3.10 0.41
N ALA A 80 3.31 3.58 -0.35
CA ALA A 80 3.36 4.98 -0.76
C ALA A 80 2.10 5.33 -1.59
N ASP A 81 1.44 6.44 -1.24
CA ASP A 81 0.22 6.94 -1.90
C ASP A 81 0.50 7.40 -3.33
N THR A 82 1.75 7.75 -3.60
CA THR A 82 2.25 8.16 -4.91
C THR A 82 3.59 7.49 -5.18
N THR A 83 3.99 7.43 -6.45
CA THR A 83 5.38 7.14 -6.79
C THR A 83 6.31 8.21 -6.22
N LEU A 84 7.57 7.86 -5.95
CA LEU A 84 8.58 8.82 -5.52
C LEU A 84 8.74 9.93 -6.56
N THR A 85 8.75 11.18 -6.09
CA THR A 85 9.01 12.34 -6.95
C THR A 85 10.51 12.50 -7.21
N GLN A 86 10.88 13.13 -8.33
CA GLN A 86 12.29 13.41 -8.62
C GLN A 86 12.94 14.29 -7.55
N GLN A 87 12.21 15.27 -7.03
CA GLN A 87 12.68 16.11 -5.93
C GLN A 87 13.05 15.29 -4.69
N MET A 88 12.27 14.25 -4.38
CA MET A 88 12.52 13.37 -3.25
C MET A 88 13.66 12.38 -3.51
N TRP A 89 13.80 11.90 -4.75
CA TRP A 89 14.93 11.07 -5.16
C TRP A 89 16.28 11.81 -5.06
N HIS A 90 16.29 13.10 -5.40
CA HIS A 90 17.49 13.94 -5.35
C HIS A 90 17.76 14.60 -3.98
N ALA A 91 16.89 14.37 -2.98
CA ALA A 91 17.01 14.93 -1.64
C ALA A 91 17.98 14.09 -0.78
#